data_AF-A0A2E7SAV2-F1
#
_entry.id   AF-A0A2E7SAV2-F1
#
_cell.length_a   1.000
_cell.length_b   1.000
_cell.length_c   1.000
_cell.angle_alpha   90.00
_cell.angle_beta   90.00
_cell.angle_gamma   90.00
#
_symmetry.space_group_name_H-M   'P 1'
#
loop_
_entity.id
_entity.type
_entity.pdbx_description
1 polymer ?
#
loop_
_entity_poly.entity_id
_entity_poly.type
_entity_poly.pdbx_seq_one_letter_code
_entity_poly.pdbx_strand_id
1 'polypeptide(L)'
;GTIELLLTSPVRDWEIILGKYVAALTFLLVMIALTAYFPLLLFWFAEPDPGPIYCGYIGLILYGSAALSIGILTSTLTSNQIISFVVAAGILLLMFFIDTRVDAVTGIWATLLSELGMRSHFNDFDRGILDTKHVVYFLSVTAIFLFLSIRALESRRWR
;
A
#
# COMPACT_ATOMS: atom_id res chain seq x y z
N GLY A 1 18.47 18.90 -2.88
CA GLY A 1 18.81 18.82 -4.31
C GLY A 1 17.63 19.19 -5.17
N THR A 2 16.74 18.24 -5.47
CA THR A 2 15.63 18.43 -6.43
C THR A 2 14.42 19.22 -5.91
N ILE A 3 14.23 19.27 -4.58
CA ILE A 3 13.13 20.00 -3.94
C ILE A 3 13.23 21.53 -4.14
N GLU A 4 14.45 22.10 -4.16
CA GLU A 4 14.65 23.54 -4.36
C GLU A 4 14.32 23.99 -5.80
N LEU A 5 14.54 23.10 -6.79
CA LEU A 5 14.18 23.33 -8.20
C LEU A 5 12.68 23.15 -8.46
N LEU A 6 11.98 22.30 -7.69
CA LEU A 6 10.53 22.12 -7.81
C LEU A 6 9.73 23.22 -7.10
N LEU A 7 10.25 23.81 -6.02
CA LEU A 7 9.60 24.92 -5.30
C LEU A 7 9.59 26.25 -6.08
N THR A 8 10.44 26.37 -7.11
CA THR A 8 10.46 27.52 -8.02
C THR A 8 9.62 27.31 -9.28
N SER A 9 9.16 26.07 -9.53
CA SER A 9 8.25 25.73 -10.62
C SER A 9 6.78 25.88 -10.17
N PRO A 10 5.85 26.35 -11.04
CA PRO A 10 4.45 26.55 -10.70
C PRO A 10 3.67 25.22 -10.68
N VAL A 11 4.22 24.20 -10.02
CA VAL A 11 3.63 22.87 -9.89
C VAL A 11 2.85 22.82 -8.58
N ARG A 12 1.63 22.29 -8.64
CA ARG A 12 0.79 22.18 -7.44
C ARG A 12 1.27 21.02 -6.58
N ASP A 13 1.22 21.15 -5.26
CA ASP A 13 1.76 20.16 -4.31
C ASP A 13 1.15 18.75 -4.51
N TRP A 14 -0.13 18.69 -4.90
CA TRP A 14 -0.81 17.43 -5.22
C TRP A 14 -0.28 16.75 -6.50
N GLU A 15 0.19 17.51 -7.50
CA GLU A 15 0.73 16.95 -8.75
C GLU A 15 2.06 16.24 -8.48
N ILE A 16 2.89 16.80 -7.58
CA ILE A 16 4.16 16.20 -7.18
C ILE A 16 3.92 14.84 -6.51
N ILE A 17 2.95 14.76 -5.62
CA ILE A 17 2.67 13.54 -4.85
C ILE A 17 1.99 12.49 -5.72
N LEU A 18 0.98 12.87 -6.51
CA LEU A 18 0.33 11.94 -7.43
C LEU A 18 1.32 11.44 -8.49
N GLY A 19 2.19 12.31 -9.01
CA GLY A 19 3.25 11.91 -9.93
C GLY A 19 4.20 10.87 -9.32
N LYS A 20 4.65 11.10 -8.08
CA LYS A 20 5.48 10.14 -7.34
C LYS A 20 4.76 8.82 -7.08
N TYR A 21 3.47 8.89 -6.75
CA TYR A 21 2.65 7.70 -6.53
C TYR A 21 2.45 6.88 -7.80
N VAL A 22 2.09 7.51 -8.92
CA VAL A 22 1.92 6.82 -10.22
C VAL A 22 3.24 6.22 -10.70
N ALA A 23 4.36 6.92 -10.53
CA ALA A 23 5.68 6.38 -10.84
C ALA A 23 6.00 5.13 -10.00
N ALA A 24 5.71 5.17 -8.70
CA ALA A 24 5.91 4.00 -7.83
C ALA A 24 4.94 2.85 -8.15
N LEU A 25 3.69 3.16 -8.49
CA LEU A 25 2.67 2.18 -8.84
C LEU A 25 2.99 1.48 -10.16
N THR A 26 3.43 2.23 -11.18
CA THR A 26 3.87 1.63 -12.45
C THR A 26 5.09 0.72 -12.24
N PHE A 27 6.04 1.13 -11.42
CA PHE A 27 7.16 0.27 -11.04
C PHE A 27 6.70 -1.03 -10.36
N LEU A 28 5.76 -0.94 -9.42
CA LEU A 28 5.14 -2.10 -8.78
C LEU A 28 4.46 -3.02 -9.81
N LEU A 29 3.64 -2.46 -10.72
CA LEU A 29 2.96 -3.24 -11.75
C LEU A 29 3.94 -3.98 -12.67
N VAL A 30 5.05 -3.34 -13.04
CA VAL A 30 6.11 -3.99 -13.83
C VAL A 30 6.75 -5.14 -13.06
N MET A 31 7.06 -4.95 -11.77
CA MET A 31 7.62 -6.02 -10.94
C MET A 31 6.65 -7.21 -10.83
N ILE A 32 5.36 -6.95 -10.64
CA ILE A 32 4.32 -7.98 -10.58
C ILE A 32 4.13 -8.66 -11.95
N ALA A 33 4.21 -7.92 -13.05
CA ALA A 33 4.14 -8.50 -14.38
C ALA A 33 5.30 -9.46 -14.65
N LEU A 34 6.51 -9.16 -14.16
CA LEU A 34 7.66 -10.06 -14.25
C LEU A 34 7.46 -11.36 -13.48
N THR A 35 6.68 -11.37 -12.40
CA THR A 35 6.36 -12.62 -11.68
C THR A 35 5.32 -13.49 -12.39
N ALA A 36 4.61 -12.97 -13.39
CA ALA A 36 3.58 -13.71 -14.13
C ALA A 36 4.13 -14.91 -14.92
N TYR A 37 5.46 -15.03 -15.07
CA TYR A 37 6.08 -16.24 -15.63
C TYR A 37 5.86 -17.49 -14.75
N PHE A 38 5.78 -17.35 -13.43
CA PHE A 38 5.54 -18.49 -12.52
C PHE A 38 4.18 -19.17 -12.73
N PRO A 39 3.03 -18.46 -12.74
CA PRO A 39 1.75 -19.09 -13.01
C PRO A 39 1.68 -19.68 -14.43
N LEU A 40 2.34 -19.09 -15.43
CA LEU A 40 2.43 -19.66 -16.78
C LEU A 40 3.09 -21.04 -16.77
N LEU A 41 4.17 -21.22 -16.02
CA LEU A 41 4.79 -22.54 -15.84
C LEU A 41 3.87 -23.51 -15.11
N LEU A 42 3.19 -23.06 -14.06
CA LEU A 42 2.23 -23.87 -13.30
C LEU A 42 1.09 -24.37 -14.19
N PHE A 43 0.51 -23.52 -15.05
CA PHE A 43 -0.53 -23.92 -16.01
C PHE A 43 -0.04 -24.99 -16.99
N TRP A 44 1.25 -25.01 -17.30
CA TRP A 44 1.82 -26.00 -18.21
C TRP A 44 2.11 -27.35 -17.55
N PHE A 45 2.41 -27.37 -16.26
CA PHE A 45 2.87 -28.59 -15.56
C PHE A 45 1.90 -29.18 -14.54
N ALA A 46 0.94 -28.42 -13.99
CA ALA A 46 0.27 -28.79 -12.74
C ALA A 46 -1.26 -28.59 -12.70
N GLU A 47 -1.92 -28.20 -13.80
CA GLU A 47 -3.37 -27.90 -13.84
C GLU A 47 -3.86 -27.12 -12.59
N PRO A 48 -3.26 -25.95 -12.29
CA PRO A 48 -3.55 -25.22 -11.07
C PRO A 48 -4.95 -24.60 -11.13
N ASP A 49 -5.56 -24.41 -9.95
CA ASP A 49 -6.79 -23.63 -9.84
C ASP A 49 -6.51 -22.15 -10.18
N PRO A 50 -7.11 -21.59 -11.24
CA PRO A 50 -6.90 -20.20 -11.63
C PRO A 50 -7.45 -19.20 -10.60
N GLY A 51 -8.46 -19.57 -9.79
CA GLY A 51 -9.16 -18.65 -8.89
C GLY A 51 -8.21 -17.96 -7.89
N PRO A 52 -7.50 -18.72 -7.04
CA PRO A 52 -6.51 -18.18 -6.10
C PRO A 52 -5.38 -17.41 -6.77
N ILE A 53 -4.95 -17.83 -7.97
CA ILE A 53 -3.88 -17.15 -8.71
C ILE A 53 -4.32 -15.73 -9.06
N TYR A 54 -5.44 -15.57 -9.77
CA TYR A 54 -5.91 -14.25 -10.20
C TYR A 54 -6.26 -13.35 -9.00
N CYS A 55 -6.91 -13.91 -7.97
CA CYS A 55 -7.24 -13.16 -6.76
C CYS A 55 -5.98 -12.71 -6.01
N GLY A 56 -4.98 -13.57 -5.88
CA GLY A 56 -3.69 -13.24 -5.27
C GLY A 56 -2.96 -12.11 -6.00
N TYR A 57 -2.97 -12.10 -7.34
CA TYR A 57 -2.38 -11.01 -8.12
C TYR A 57 -3.10 -9.67 -7.90
N ILE A 58 -4.43 -9.67 -7.90
CA ILE A 58 -5.24 -8.46 -7.62
C ILE A 58 -4.99 -7.99 -6.19
N GLY A 59 -5.00 -8.92 -5.23
CA GLY A 59 -4.68 -8.66 -3.83
C GLY A 59 -3.30 -8.04 -3.66
N LEU A 60 -2.29 -8.54 -4.38
CA LEU A 60 -0.92 -8.04 -4.32
C LEU A 60 -0.81 -6.60 -4.87
N ILE A 61 -1.53 -6.28 -5.95
CA ILE A 61 -1.59 -4.92 -6.50
C ILE A 61 -2.22 -3.98 -5.48
N LEU A 62 -3.34 -4.36 -4.87
CA LEU A 62 -4.06 -3.54 -3.87
C LEU A 62 -3.26 -3.37 -2.56
N TYR A 63 -2.64 -4.44 -2.09
CA TYR A 63 -1.78 -4.41 -0.92
C TYR A 63 -0.56 -3.52 -1.17
N GLY A 64 0.11 -3.71 -2.31
CA GLY A 64 1.25 -2.90 -2.71
C GLY A 64 0.89 -1.44 -2.92
N SER A 65 -0.27 -1.14 -3.50
CA SER A 65 -0.73 0.25 -3.68
C SER A 65 -0.94 0.98 -2.36
N ALA A 66 -1.50 0.28 -1.37
CA ALA A 66 -1.66 0.82 -0.02
C ALA A 66 -0.30 0.99 0.67
N ALA A 67 0.61 0.02 0.56
CA ALA A 67 1.95 0.14 1.13
C ALA A 67 2.76 1.31 0.53
N LEU A 68 2.64 1.54 -0.78
CA LEU A 68 3.26 2.68 -1.45
C LEU A 68 2.74 4.02 -0.93
N SER A 69 1.42 4.14 -0.69
CA SER A 69 0.84 5.37 -0.14
C SER A 69 1.40 5.71 1.25
N ILE A 70 1.61 4.69 2.09
CA ILE A 70 2.23 4.83 3.43
C ILE A 70 3.68 5.28 3.29
N GLY A 71 4.46 4.66 2.40
CA GLY A 71 5.85 5.04 2.16
C GLY A 71 6.01 6.47 1.62
N ILE A 72 5.06 6.93 0.80
CA ILE A 72 5.04 8.32 0.32
C ILE A 72 4.76 9.28 1.48
N LEU A 73 3.80 8.96 2.35
CA LEU A 73 3.50 9.77 3.53
C LEU A 73 4.76 9.95 4.40
N THR A 74 5.43 8.87 4.77
CA THR A 74 6.63 8.97 5.63
C THR A 74 7.77 9.72 4.95
N SER A 75 7.87 9.61 3.62
CA SER A 75 8.84 10.36 2.82
C SER A 75 8.53 11.86 2.75
N THR A 76 7.27 12.28 2.85
CA THR A 76 6.92 13.71 2.96
C THR A 76 7.18 14.27 4.35
N LEU A 77 7.03 13.44 5.39
CA LEU A 77 7.24 13.84 6.78
C LEU A 77 8.73 14.00 7.11
N THR A 78 9.62 13.23 6.48
CA THR A 78 11.03 13.12 6.88
C THR A 78 11.99 13.53 5.77
N SER A 79 12.95 14.41 6.07
CA SER A 79 13.98 14.83 5.11
C SER A 79 15.09 13.79 4.90
N ASN A 80 15.25 12.84 5.82
CA ASN A 80 16.25 11.77 5.76
C ASN A 80 15.62 10.47 5.21
N GLN A 81 16.14 9.98 4.09
CA GLN A 81 15.65 8.78 3.41
C GLN A 81 15.73 7.52 4.28
N ILE A 82 16.77 7.37 5.11
CA ILE A 82 16.92 6.22 6.01
C ILE A 82 15.80 6.22 7.06
N ILE A 83 15.54 7.38 7.67
CA ILE A 83 14.50 7.50 8.70
C ILE A 83 13.11 7.27 8.07
N SER A 84 12.85 7.83 6.87
CA SER A 84 11.61 7.58 6.14
C SER A 84 11.37 6.09 5.88
N PHE A 85 12.41 5.35 5.49
CA PHE A 85 12.32 3.91 5.28
C PHE A 85 12.01 3.16 6.57
N VAL A 86 12.72 3.44 7.67
CA VAL A 86 12.51 2.79 8.96
C VAL A 86 11.10 3.06 9.50
N VAL A 87 10.60 4.29 9.38
CA VAL A 87 9.23 4.64 9.81
C VAL A 87 8.19 3.96 8.93
N ALA A 88 8.38 3.92 7.61
CA ALA A 88 7.47 3.20 6.71
C ALA A 88 7.42 1.71 7.05
N ALA A 89 8.58 1.08 7.21
CA ALA A 89 8.68 -0.32 7.60
C ALA A 89 8.02 -0.58 8.96
N GLY A 90 8.20 0.31 9.93
CA GLY A 90 7.55 0.22 11.25
C GLY A 90 6.03 0.27 11.17
N ILE A 91 5.47 1.19 10.37
CA ILE A 91 4.01 1.29 10.17
C ILE A 91 3.48 0.02 9.48
N LEU A 92 4.14 -0.43 8.41
CA LEU A 92 3.73 -1.63 7.68
C LEU A 92 3.79 -2.88 8.56
N LEU A 93 4.84 -3.01 9.37
CA LEU A 93 4.99 -4.13 10.31
C LEU A 93 3.91 -4.08 11.38
N LEU A 94 3.60 -2.90 11.93
CA LEU A 94 2.50 -2.74 12.88
C LEU A 94 1.17 -3.18 12.24
N MET A 95 0.84 -2.69 11.06
CA MET A 95 -0.38 -3.08 10.33
C MET A 95 -0.43 -4.57 9.98
N PHE A 96 0.73 -5.20 9.77
CA PHE A 96 0.82 -6.64 9.52
C PHE A 96 0.56 -7.49 10.77
N PHE A 97 1.05 -7.05 11.94
CA PHE A 97 0.92 -7.79 13.20
C PHE A 97 -0.34 -7.44 14.01
N ILE A 98 -1.05 -6.35 13.68
CA ILE A 98 -2.22 -5.90 14.44
C ILE A 98 -3.30 -6.99 14.57
N ASP A 99 -3.50 -7.78 13.50
CA ASP A 99 -4.49 -8.86 13.48
C ASP A 99 -4.07 -10.08 14.31
N THR A 100 -2.76 -10.30 14.50
CA THR A 100 -2.25 -11.52 15.15
C THR A 100 -2.53 -11.59 16.65
N ARG A 101 -2.99 -10.50 17.26
CA ARG A 101 -3.25 -10.38 18.71
C ARG A 101 -4.65 -9.89 19.03
N VAL A 102 -5.59 -9.93 18.08
CA VAL A 102 -6.98 -9.52 18.31
C VAL A 102 -7.64 -10.37 19.40
N ASP A 103 -7.31 -11.65 19.51
CA ASP A 103 -7.83 -12.57 20.54
C ASP A 103 -7.48 -12.16 21.99
N ALA A 104 -6.47 -11.31 22.17
CA ALA A 104 -6.07 -10.81 23.48
C ALA A 104 -6.87 -9.56 23.92
N VAL A 105 -7.73 -9.01 23.05
CA VAL A 105 -8.51 -7.80 23.28
C VAL A 105 -9.99 -8.17 23.16
N THR A 106 -10.83 -7.67 24.08
CA THR A 106 -12.28 -7.90 24.04
C THR A 106 -13.05 -6.59 23.85
N GLY A 107 -14.20 -6.65 23.17
CA GLY A 107 -15.09 -5.50 22.94
C GLY A 107 -14.85 -4.78 21.60
N ILE A 108 -15.33 -3.54 21.49
CA ILE A 108 -15.34 -2.72 20.25
C ILE A 108 -13.92 -2.55 19.66
N TRP A 109 -12.90 -2.50 20.52
CA TRP A 109 -11.50 -2.37 20.10
C TRP A 109 -10.99 -3.61 19.36
N ALA A 110 -11.50 -4.81 19.66
CA ALA A 110 -11.11 -6.03 18.95
C ALA A 110 -11.61 -5.98 17.50
N THR A 111 -12.87 -5.57 17.30
CA THR A 111 -13.47 -5.42 15.96
C THR A 111 -12.78 -4.32 15.16
N LEU A 112 -12.44 -3.19 15.78
CA LEU A 112 -11.70 -2.13 15.09
C LEU A 112 -10.27 -2.56 14.72
N LEU A 113 -9.58 -3.29 15.59
CA LEU A 113 -8.24 -3.79 15.29
C LEU A 113 -8.24 -4.84 14.18
N SER A 114 -9.23 -5.75 14.16
CA SER A 114 -9.35 -6.76 13.09
C SER A 114 -9.69 -6.16 11.73
N GLU A 115 -10.47 -5.08 11.71
CA GLU A 115 -10.82 -4.38 10.48
C GLU A 115 -9.65 -3.49 9.99
N LEU A 116 -8.71 -3.13 10.88
CA LEU A 116 -7.55 -2.30 10.54
C LEU A 116 -6.36 -3.08 9.99
N GLY A 117 -6.28 -4.39 10.20
CA GLY A 117 -5.14 -5.15 9.71
C GLY A 117 -5.27 -5.54 8.25
N MET A 118 -4.19 -5.31 7.51
CA MET A 118 -4.13 -5.65 6.09
C MET A 118 -3.98 -7.15 5.86
N ARG A 119 -3.48 -7.89 6.85
CA ARG A 119 -3.16 -9.31 6.70
C ARG A 119 -4.41 -10.17 6.66
N SER A 120 -5.39 -9.89 7.52
CA SER A 120 -6.69 -10.57 7.51
C SER A 120 -7.38 -10.42 6.15
N HIS A 121 -7.43 -9.20 5.64
CA HIS A 121 -8.01 -8.88 4.34
C HIS A 121 -7.26 -9.53 3.17
N PHE A 122 -5.94 -9.74 3.28
CA PHE A 122 -5.15 -10.41 2.25
C PHE A 122 -5.37 -11.94 2.21
N ASN A 123 -5.63 -12.57 3.36
CA ASN A 123 -5.79 -14.02 3.46
C ASN A 123 -6.99 -14.55 2.64
N ASP A 124 -8.05 -13.74 2.50
CA ASP A 124 -9.20 -14.10 1.66
C ASP A 124 -8.84 -14.08 0.16
N PHE A 125 -7.93 -13.21 -0.28
CA PHE A 125 -7.40 -13.24 -1.65
C PHE A 125 -6.55 -14.50 -1.92
N ASP A 126 -5.75 -14.94 -0.93
CA ASP A 126 -4.97 -16.19 -1.03
C ASP A 126 -5.87 -17.42 -1.19
N ARG A 127 -7.10 -17.35 -0.69
CA ARG A 127 -8.12 -18.40 -0.84
C ARG A 127 -8.92 -18.31 -2.14
N GLY A 128 -8.66 -17.32 -2.99
CA GLY A 128 -9.41 -17.09 -4.22
C GLY A 128 -10.74 -16.36 -4.02
N ILE A 129 -10.96 -15.73 -2.87
CA ILE A 129 -12.19 -15.00 -2.56
C ILE A 129 -11.95 -13.52 -2.80
N LEU A 130 -12.62 -12.97 -3.82
CA LEU A 130 -12.55 -11.56 -4.16
C LEU A 130 -13.83 -10.85 -3.68
N ASP A 131 -13.81 -10.40 -2.43
CA ASP A 131 -14.88 -9.56 -1.90
C ASP A 131 -14.56 -8.07 -2.15
N THR A 132 -15.58 -7.36 -2.63
CA THR A 132 -15.61 -5.89 -2.71
C THR A 132 -15.21 -5.20 -1.41
N LYS A 133 -15.51 -5.80 -0.25
CA LYS A 133 -15.13 -5.24 1.06
C LYS A 133 -13.62 -5.00 1.15
N HIS A 134 -12.81 -5.99 0.76
CA HIS A 134 -11.35 -5.87 0.87
C HIS A 134 -10.78 -4.90 -0.17
N VAL A 135 -11.36 -4.87 -1.38
CA VAL A 135 -10.97 -3.91 -2.41
C VAL A 135 -11.23 -2.48 -1.94
N VAL A 136 -12.41 -2.22 -1.38
CA VAL A 136 -12.77 -0.91 -0.83
C VAL A 136 -11.87 -0.55 0.35
N TYR A 137 -11.53 -1.51 1.22
CA TYR A 137 -10.59 -1.29 2.32
C TYR A 137 -9.22 -0.82 1.80
N PHE A 138 -8.56 -1.55 0.89
CA PHE A 138 -7.24 -1.15 0.38
C PHE A 138 -7.26 0.18 -0.37
N LEU A 139 -8.31 0.45 -1.15
CA LEU A 139 -8.48 1.74 -1.82
C LEU A 139 -8.70 2.89 -0.83
N SER A 140 -9.46 2.66 0.24
CA SER A 140 -9.69 3.66 1.28
C SER A 140 -8.40 4.01 2.03
N VAL A 141 -7.59 3.00 2.39
CA VAL A 141 -6.28 3.21 3.01
C VAL A 141 -5.39 4.01 2.06
N THR A 142 -5.30 3.59 0.80
CA THR A 142 -4.51 4.29 -0.23
C THR A 142 -4.91 5.76 -0.34
N ALA A 143 -6.22 6.05 -0.43
CA ALA A 143 -6.75 7.40 -0.55
C ALA A 143 -6.45 8.25 0.68
N ILE A 144 -6.63 7.72 1.89
CA ILE A 144 -6.38 8.43 3.15
C ILE A 144 -4.91 8.80 3.25
N PHE A 145 -3.98 7.86 3.03
CA PHE A 145 -2.55 8.11 3.14
C PHE A 145 -2.03 9.06 2.06
N LEU A 146 -2.56 9.00 0.84
CA LEU A 146 -2.24 9.98 -0.21
C LEU A 146 -2.77 11.38 0.15
N PHE A 147 -4.01 11.47 0.63
CA PHE A 147 -4.58 12.75 1.07
C PHE A 147 -3.75 13.37 2.20
N LEU A 148 -3.37 12.56 3.20
CA LEU A 148 -2.49 13.01 4.29
C LEU A 148 -1.12 13.44 3.76
N SER A 149 -0.58 12.78 2.74
CA SER A 149 0.69 13.15 2.13
C SER A 149 0.62 14.54 1.49
N ILE A 150 -0.48 14.83 0.78
CA ILE A 150 -0.74 16.14 0.17
C ILE A 150 -0.82 17.23 1.24
N ARG A 151 -1.61 17.00 2.29
CA ARG A 151 -1.73 17.95 3.41
C ARG A 151 -0.41 18.17 4.16
N ALA A 152 0.38 17.10 4.34
CA ALA A 152 1.69 17.20 4.99
C ALA A 152 2.68 18.05 4.18
N LEU A 153 2.65 17.94 2.85
CA LEU A 153 3.49 18.73 1.96
C LEU A 153 3.06 20.21 1.92
N GLU A 154 1.75 20.48 1.81
CA GLU A 154 1.20 21.84 1.86
C GLU A 154 1.62 22.56 3.16
N SER A 155 1.52 21.87 4.31
CA SER A 155 1.90 22.44 5.62
C SER A 155 3.38 22.79 5.72
N ARG A 156 4.28 22.01 5.10
CA ARG A 156 5.72 22.32 5.06
C ARG A 156 6.03 23.56 4.24
N ARG A 157 5.26 23.83 3.18
CA ARG A 157 5.46 24.99 2.30
C ARG A 157 5.05 26.32 2.95
N TRP A 158 4.16 26.28 3.95
CA TRP A 158 3.71 27.46 4.71
C TRP A 158 4.59 27.79 5.92
N ARG A 159 5.59 26.96 6.25
CA ARG A 159 6.59 27.24 7.28
C ARG A 159 7.87 27.75 6.63
#